data_AF-A0A1H6EME9-F1
#
_entry.id   AF-A0A1H6EME9-F1
#
_cell.length_a   1.000
_cell.length_b   1.000
_cell.length_c   1.000
_cell.angle_alpha   90.00
_cell.angle_beta   90.00
_cell.angle_gamma   90.00
#
_symmetry.space_group_name_H-M   'P 1'
#
loop_
_entity.id
_entity.type
_entity.pdbx_description
1 polymer ?
#
loop_
_entity_poly.entity_id
_entity_poly.type
_entity_poly.pdbx_seq_one_letter_code
_entity_poly.pdbx_strand_id
1 'polypeptide(L)'
;MGHSSVEQPEQDAYVRRELRRLRASIDNLDAALVHLLAERFKCTQEVGRLKAEYELPPADPAREAEQIKRLRSLAEESKLDPVFAERFLNFIIAEVVRHHELIANSRSAARANQQATDETGLRRSAAT
;
A
#
# COMPACT_ATOMS: atom_id res chain seq x y z
N MET A 1 -6.25 -17.60 -53.85
CA MET A 1 -7.08 -16.41 -54.14
C MET A 1 -6.82 -15.42 -53.02
N GLY A 2 -6.16 -14.30 -53.34
CA GLY A 2 -5.66 -13.36 -52.36
C GLY A 2 -6.80 -12.65 -51.64
N HIS A 3 -6.85 -12.79 -50.31
CA HIS A 3 -7.47 -11.77 -49.49
C HIS A 3 -6.61 -10.52 -49.61
N SER A 4 -7.01 -9.66 -50.53
CA SER A 4 -6.41 -8.36 -50.78
C SER A 4 -6.45 -7.59 -49.46
N SER A 5 -5.29 -7.51 -48.81
CA SER A 5 -4.97 -6.62 -47.71
C SER A 5 -5.01 -5.18 -48.22
N VAL A 6 -6.22 -4.65 -48.45
CA VAL A 6 -6.40 -3.20 -48.56
C VAL A 6 -6.41 -2.69 -47.13
N GLU A 7 -5.21 -2.37 -46.62
CA GLU A 7 -5.04 -1.61 -45.39
C GLU A 7 -5.91 -0.36 -45.48
N GLN A 8 -6.92 -0.23 -44.60
CA GLN A 8 -7.83 0.90 -44.56
C GLN A 8 -7.20 2.02 -43.72
N PRO A 9 -6.51 3.02 -44.32
CA PRO A 9 -5.63 3.93 -43.60
C PRO A 9 -6.40 4.84 -42.63
N GLU A 10 -7.68 5.10 -42.94
CA GLU A 10 -8.60 5.88 -42.12
C GLU A 10 -9.05 5.13 -40.86
N GLN A 11 -9.28 3.82 -40.94
CA GLN A 11 -9.60 2.99 -39.77
C GLN A 11 -8.40 2.90 -38.83
N ASP A 12 -7.22 2.70 -39.40
CA ASP A 12 -5.97 2.70 -38.65
C ASP A 12 -5.71 4.04 -37.95
N ALA A 13 -5.99 5.15 -38.63
CA ALA A 13 -5.89 6.48 -38.04
C ALA A 13 -6.89 6.70 -36.90
N TYR A 14 -8.15 6.24 -37.07
CA TYR A 14 -9.18 6.27 -36.03
C TYR A 14 -8.77 5.44 -34.80
N VAL A 15 -8.37 4.18 -35.00
CA VAL A 15 -7.98 3.27 -33.91
C VAL A 15 -6.79 3.84 -33.14
N ARG A 16 -5.76 4.36 -33.84
CA ARG A 16 -4.61 5.01 -33.19
C ARG A 16 -5.02 6.22 -32.35
N ARG A 17 -5.98 7.03 -32.82
CA ARG A 17 -6.48 8.18 -32.08
C ARG A 17 -7.24 7.77 -30.83
N GLU A 18 -8.15 6.80 -30.92
CA GLU A 18 -8.91 6.33 -29.76
C GLU A 18 -8.02 5.63 -28.74
N LEU A 19 -7.05 4.82 -29.17
CA LEU A 19 -6.06 4.23 -28.27
C LEU A 19 -5.27 5.30 -27.51
N ARG A 20 -4.83 6.37 -28.18
CA ARG A 20 -4.15 7.49 -27.50
C ARG A 20 -5.06 8.16 -26.48
N ARG A 21 -6.32 8.42 -26.84
CA ARG A 21 -7.29 9.06 -25.94
C ARG A 21 -7.55 8.21 -24.69
N LEU A 22 -7.78 6.91 -24.87
CA LEU A 22 -8.03 5.98 -23.77
C LEU A 22 -6.80 5.80 -22.88
N ARG A 23 -5.60 5.71 -23.46
CA ARG A 23 -4.34 5.63 -22.68
C ARG A 23 -4.10 6.88 -21.85
N ALA A 24 -4.34 8.07 -22.40
CA ALA A 24 -4.26 9.30 -21.62
C ALA A 24 -5.24 9.30 -20.43
N SER A 25 -6.43 8.71 -20.58
CA SER A 25 -7.35 8.52 -19.44
C SER A 25 -6.82 7.51 -18.42
N ILE A 26 -6.20 6.41 -18.85
CA ILE A 26 -5.56 5.43 -17.97
C ILE A 26 -4.42 6.09 -17.18
N ASP A 27 -3.54 6.82 -17.85
CA ASP A 27 -2.40 7.50 -17.21
C ASP A 27 -2.86 8.46 -16.09
N ASN A 28 -3.97 9.17 -16.31
CA ASN A 28 -4.57 10.05 -15.30
C ASN A 28 -5.15 9.28 -14.12
N LEU A 29 -5.80 8.13 -14.36
CA LEU A 29 -6.32 7.27 -13.30
C LEU A 29 -5.17 6.67 -12.48
N ASP A 30 -4.10 6.24 -13.14
CA ASP A 30 -2.92 5.68 -12.49
C ASP A 30 -2.24 6.72 -11.58
N ALA A 31 -2.13 7.98 -12.03
CA ALA A 31 -1.65 9.08 -11.20
C ALA A 31 -2.52 9.27 -9.95
N ALA A 32 -3.85 9.27 -10.10
CA ALA A 32 -4.77 9.37 -8.96
C ALA A 32 -4.63 8.19 -8.00
N LEU A 33 -4.49 6.96 -8.51
CA LEU A 33 -4.28 5.76 -7.71
C LEU A 33 -2.99 5.85 -6.88
N VAL A 34 -1.89 6.32 -7.47
CA VAL A 34 -0.61 6.50 -6.76
C VAL A 34 -0.75 7.53 -5.64
N HIS A 35 -1.40 8.66 -5.89
CA HIS A 35 -1.63 9.67 -4.87
C HIS A 35 -2.51 9.16 -3.71
N LEU A 36 -3.59 8.43 -4.02
CA LEU A 36 -4.46 7.82 -3.01
C LEU A 36 -3.73 6.77 -2.17
N LEU A 37 -2.88 5.95 -2.81
CA LEU A 37 -2.04 4.99 -2.10
C LEU A 37 -1.04 5.70 -1.19
N ALA A 38 -0.39 6.77 -1.65
CA ALA A 38 0.54 7.54 -0.84
C ALA A 38 -0.14 8.06 0.45
N GLU A 39 -1.33 8.64 0.34
CA GLU A 39 -2.10 9.09 1.51
C GLU A 39 -2.51 7.91 2.41
N ARG A 40 -2.97 6.79 1.84
CA ARG A 40 -3.29 5.59 2.60
C ARG A 40 -2.06 5.09 3.39
N PHE A 41 -0.89 5.09 2.76
CA PHE A 41 0.35 4.65 3.41
C PHE A 41 0.78 5.57 4.55
N LYS A 42 0.60 6.90 4.42
CA LYS A 42 0.80 7.83 5.54
C LYS A 42 -0.07 7.47 6.74
N CYS A 43 -1.37 7.23 6.52
CA CYS A 43 -2.26 6.80 7.59
C CYS A 43 -1.79 5.49 8.24
N THR A 44 -1.37 4.51 7.45
CA THR A 44 -0.87 3.24 8.01
C THR A 44 0.45 3.40 8.75
N GLN A 45 1.33 4.34 8.37
CA GLN A 45 2.54 4.63 9.15
C GLN A 45 2.20 5.17 10.53
N GLU A 46 1.20 6.06 10.65
CA GLU A 46 0.73 6.53 11.96
C GLU A 46 0.12 5.39 12.78
N VAL A 47 -0.67 4.51 12.15
CA VAL A 47 -1.18 3.29 12.83
C VAL A 47 -0.02 2.42 13.31
N GLY A 48 1.01 2.22 12.49
CA GLY A 48 2.20 1.45 12.84
C GLY A 48 2.98 2.05 14.01
N ARG A 49 3.15 3.38 14.03
CA ARG A 49 3.78 4.09 15.16
C ARG A 49 2.97 3.93 16.44
N LEU A 50 1.65 4.10 16.36
CA LEU A 50 0.74 3.91 17.48
C LEU A 50 0.82 2.48 18.00
N LYS A 51 0.74 1.49 17.11
CA LYS A 51 0.88 0.08 17.48
C LYS A 51 2.21 -0.21 18.18
N ALA A 52 3.33 0.31 17.65
CA ALA A 52 4.64 0.14 18.24
C ALA A 52 4.79 0.82 19.61
N GLU A 53 4.17 1.99 19.80
CA GLU A 53 4.19 2.71 21.07
C GLU A 53 3.50 1.92 22.20
N TYR A 54 2.35 1.34 21.88
CA TYR A 54 1.51 0.57 22.81
C TYR A 54 1.75 -0.95 22.75
N GLU A 55 2.84 -1.39 22.12
CA GLU A 55 3.25 -2.81 22.05
C GLU A 55 2.17 -3.74 21.44
N LEU A 56 1.38 -3.20 20.51
CA LEU A 56 0.38 -3.95 19.76
C LEU A 56 1.01 -4.70 18.58
N PRO A 57 0.45 -5.86 18.19
CA PRO A 57 0.97 -6.63 17.08
C PRO A 57 0.87 -5.87 15.73
N PRO A 58 1.90 -5.96 14.87
CA PRO A 58 1.90 -5.37 13.53
C PRO A 58 0.69 -5.79 12.68
N ALA A 59 0.42 -7.10 12.65
CA ALA A 59 -0.73 -7.72 11.98
C ALA A 59 -1.98 -7.70 12.87
N ASP A 60 -3.16 -7.66 12.25
CA ASP A 60 -4.46 -7.73 12.92
C ASP A 60 -5.43 -8.53 12.04
N PRO A 61 -5.45 -9.88 12.16
CA PRO A 61 -6.21 -10.74 11.27
C PRO A 61 -7.72 -10.45 11.26
N ALA A 62 -8.28 -10.02 12.41
CA ALA A 62 -9.69 -9.67 12.50
C ALA A 62 -9.98 -8.41 11.67
N ARG A 63 -9.15 -7.37 11.82
CA ARG A 63 -9.28 -6.14 11.04
C ARG A 63 -9.04 -6.38 9.55
N GLU A 64 -8.09 -7.22 9.19
CA GLU A 64 -7.79 -7.58 7.80
C GLU A 64 -8.97 -8.29 7.13
N ALA A 65 -9.60 -9.24 7.82
CA ALA A 65 -10.80 -9.94 7.33
C ALA A 65 -11.97 -8.99 7.07
N GLU A 66 -12.19 -8.00 7.93
CA GLU A 66 -13.21 -6.96 7.72
C GLU A 66 -12.92 -6.09 6.49
N GLN A 67 -11.65 -5.71 6.29
CA GLN A 67 -11.23 -4.91 5.13
C GLN A 67 -11.48 -5.68 3.83
N ILE A 68 -11.14 -6.97 3.80
CA ILE A 68 -11.39 -7.86 2.66
C ILE A 68 -12.88 -7.93 2.36
N LYS A 69 -13.71 -8.24 3.38
CA LYS A 69 -15.17 -8.32 3.21
C LYS A 69 -15.74 -7.03 2.62
N ARG A 70 -15.38 -5.87 3.19
CA ARG A 70 -15.86 -4.57 2.72
C ARG A 70 -15.39 -4.27 1.28
N LEU A 71 -14.13 -4.56 0.96
CA LEU A 71 -13.61 -4.26 -0.38
C LEU A 71 -14.22 -5.15 -1.45
N ARG A 72 -14.49 -6.43 -1.14
CA ARG A 72 -15.21 -7.33 -2.06
C ARG A 72 -16.59 -6.77 -2.43
N SER A 73 -17.36 -6.29 -1.45
CA SER A 73 -18.65 -5.64 -1.71
C SER A 73 -18.52 -4.39 -2.59
N LEU A 74 -17.54 -3.53 -2.32
CA LEU A 74 -17.29 -2.34 -3.14
C LEU A 74 -16.86 -2.69 -4.58
N ALA A 75 -16.13 -3.79 -4.75
CA ALA A 75 -15.74 -4.28 -6.07
C ALA A 75 -16.98 -4.74 -6.87
N GLU A 76 -17.88 -5.50 -6.24
CA GLU A 76 -19.15 -5.91 -6.85
C GLU A 76 -19.99 -4.71 -7.30
N GLU A 77 -20.16 -3.72 -6.41
CA GLU A 77 -20.89 -2.47 -6.71
C GLU A 77 -20.25 -1.69 -7.88
N SER A 78 -18.93 -1.74 -7.98
CA SER A 78 -18.14 -1.04 -9.01
C SER A 78 -17.96 -1.83 -10.30
N LYS A 79 -18.55 -3.04 -10.40
CA LYS A 79 -18.34 -3.99 -11.53
C LYS A 79 -16.88 -4.38 -11.74
N LEU A 80 -16.10 -4.41 -10.66
CA LEU A 80 -14.74 -4.94 -10.62
C LEU A 80 -14.79 -6.39 -10.09
N ASP A 81 -13.93 -7.26 -10.61
CA ASP A 81 -13.82 -8.63 -10.10
C ASP A 81 -13.44 -8.63 -8.60
N PRO A 82 -14.29 -9.18 -7.70
CA PRO A 82 -14.01 -9.21 -6.27
C PRO A 82 -12.77 -10.04 -5.92
N VAL A 83 -12.44 -11.06 -6.71
CA VAL A 83 -11.25 -11.89 -6.51
C VAL A 83 -10.00 -11.07 -6.82
N PHE A 84 -10.01 -10.30 -7.91
CA PHE A 84 -8.94 -9.36 -8.21
C PHE A 84 -8.78 -8.30 -7.11
N ALA A 85 -9.88 -7.69 -6.65
CA ALA A 85 -9.85 -6.68 -5.60
C ALA A 85 -9.25 -7.22 -4.28
N GLU A 86 -9.61 -8.44 -3.91
CA GLU A 86 -9.04 -9.12 -2.74
C GLU A 86 -7.54 -9.38 -2.90
N ARG A 87 -7.09 -9.90 -4.05
CA ARG A 87 -5.65 -10.11 -4.32
C ARG A 87 -4.86 -8.81 -4.23
N PHE A 88 -5.40 -7.73 -4.79
CA PHE A 88 -4.80 -6.40 -4.72
C PHE A 88 -4.71 -5.90 -3.27
N LEU A 89 -5.78 -6.05 -2.48
CA LEU A 89 -5.78 -5.66 -1.08
C LEU A 89 -4.80 -6.46 -0.24
N ASN A 90 -4.73 -7.79 -0.44
CA ASN A 90 -3.79 -8.65 0.25
C ASN A 90 -2.34 -8.23 -0.01
N PHE A 91 -2.02 -7.84 -1.24
CA PHE A 91 -0.72 -7.27 -1.57
C PHE A 91 -0.43 -5.98 -0.77
N ILE A 92 -1.40 -5.06 -0.71
CA ILE A 92 -1.25 -3.82 0.06
C ILE A 92 -1.14 -4.08 1.57
N ILE A 93 -1.91 -5.00 2.13
CA ILE A 93 -1.87 -5.37 3.55
C ILE A 93 -0.50 -5.95 3.92
N ALA A 94 0.02 -6.87 3.10
CA ALA A 94 1.34 -7.46 3.34
C ALA A 94 2.44 -6.39 3.45
N GLU A 95 2.41 -5.40 2.56
CA GLU A 95 3.35 -4.29 2.58
C GLU A 95 3.19 -3.38 3.82
N VAL A 96 1.95 -3.17 4.26
CA VAL A 96 1.66 -2.41 5.50
C VAL A 96 2.17 -3.14 6.74
N VAL A 97 1.94 -4.46 6.84
CA VAL A 97 2.43 -5.26 7.97
C VAL A 97 3.95 -5.22 8.05
N ARG A 98 4.63 -5.38 6.90
CA ARG A 98 6.09 -5.25 6.80
C ARG A 98 6.57 -3.88 7.31
N HIS A 99 5.89 -2.79 6.98
CA HIS A 99 6.23 -1.46 7.50
C HIS A 99 6.01 -1.34 9.01
N HIS A 100 4.94 -1.91 9.54
CA HIS A 100 4.69 -1.92 10.99
C HIS A 100 5.79 -2.69 11.76
N GLU A 101 6.25 -3.82 11.23
CA GLU A 101 7.37 -4.58 11.80
C GLU A 101 8.65 -3.74 11.86
N LEU A 102 8.98 -3.01 10.77
CA LEU A 102 10.13 -2.11 10.75
C LEU A 102 10.03 -0.98 11.78
N ILE A 103 8.86 -0.39 11.94
CA ILE A 103 8.60 0.66 12.94
C ILE A 103 8.75 0.10 14.35
N ALA A 104 8.16 -1.07 14.63
CA ALA A 104 8.27 -1.73 15.92
C ALA A 104 9.73 -2.06 16.28
N ASN A 105 10.48 -2.65 15.35
CA ASN A 105 11.90 -2.97 15.54
C ASN A 105 12.74 -1.72 15.82
N SER A 106 12.49 -0.64 15.08
CA SER A 106 13.18 0.64 15.28
C SER A 106 12.88 1.24 16.65
N ARG A 107 11.62 1.14 17.12
CA ARG A 107 11.21 1.61 18.44
C ARG A 107 11.85 0.80 19.56
N SER A 108 11.91 -0.53 19.42
CA SER A 108 12.57 -1.41 20.37
C SER A 108 14.07 -1.10 20.50
N ALA A 109 14.76 -0.90 19.37
CA ALA A 109 16.17 -0.51 19.36
C ALA A 109 16.40 0.85 20.06
N ALA A 110 15.53 1.83 19.83
CA ALA A 110 15.61 3.13 20.49
C ALA A 110 15.40 3.03 22.01
N ARG A 111 14.45 2.20 22.47
CA ARG A 111 14.21 1.95 23.92
C ARG A 111 15.41 1.28 24.59
N ALA A 112 15.99 0.27 23.94
CA ALA A 112 17.17 -0.42 24.46
C ALA A 112 18.38 0.53 24.61
N ASN A 113 18.57 1.44 23.65
CA ASN A 113 19.66 2.43 23.72
C ASN A 113 19.45 3.45 24.85
N GLN A 114 18.20 3.88 25.11
CA GLN A 114 17.86 4.78 26.22
C GLN A 114 18.13 4.13 27.58
N GLN A 115 17.77 2.86 27.75
CA GLN A 115 18.05 2.12 28.99
C GLN A 115 19.56 1.99 29.25
N ALA A 116 20.36 1.72 28.21
CA ALA A 116 21.81 1.61 28.33
C ALA A 116 22.49 2.95 28.71
N THR A 117 22.01 4.08 28.18
CA THR A 117 22.53 5.41 28.53
C THR A 117 22.21 5.78 29.97
N ASP A 118 21.00 5.47 30.45
CA ASP A 118 20.56 5.77 31.81
C ASP A 118 21.35 4.97 32.85
N GLU A 119 21.57 3.67 32.60
CA GLU A 119 22.38 2.82 33.48
C GLU A 119 23.85 3.26 33.56
N THR A 120 24.42 3.70 32.44
CA THR A 120 25.82 4.17 32.37
C THR A 120 25.99 5.50 33.11
N GLY A 121 25.00 6.40 33.01
CA GLY A 121 24.97 7.66 33.75
C GLY A 121 24.88 7.46 35.26
N LEU A 122 24.00 6.54 35.70
CA LEU A 122 23.80 6.23 37.12
C LEU A 122 25.07 5.63 37.76
N ARG A 123 25.78 4.73 37.04
CA ARG A 123 27.04 4.14 37.52
C ARG A 123 28.18 5.16 37.64
N ARG A 124 28.23 6.16 36.76
CA ARG A 124 29.24 7.24 36.84
C ARG A 124 28.97 8.22 38.00
N SER A 125 27.72 8.47 38.34
CA SER A 125 27.34 9.35 39.45
C SER A 125 27.58 8.74 40.83
N ALA A 126 27.60 7.41 40.97
CA ALA A 126 27.77 6.71 42.24
C ALA A 126 29.24 6.43 42.63
N ALA A 127 30.21 6.80 41.77
CA ALA A 127 31.64 6.55 41.97
C ALA A 127 32.44 7.78 42.45
N THR A 128 31.76 8.78 43.03
CA THR A 128 32.37 9.98 43.67
C THR A 128 31.96 10.03 45.13
#